data_AF-G4SVY7-F1
#
_entry.id   AF-G4SVY7-F1
#
_cell.length_a   1.000
_cell.length_b   1.000
_cell.length_c   1.000
_cell.angle_alpha   90.00
_cell.angle_beta   90.00
_cell.angle_gamma   90.00
#
_symmetry.space_group_name_H-M   'P 1'
#
loop_
_entity.id
_entity.type
_entity.pdbx_description
1 polymer ?
#
loop_
_entity_poly.entity_id
_entity_poly.type
_entity_poly.pdbx_seq_one_letter_code
_entity_poly.pdbx_strand_id
1 'polypeptide(L)'
;MIKHIHMLFVALSIISFTGRIFLSETHSALLSQKWLKIAPHVIDTVLLVSGISLVFIGGWLSADFGWIIAKIVALLGYIGLGIVAMRSHGNQRWLAFAGALLCFIYIALVAVNKQAFFFL
;
A
#
# COMPACT_ATOMS: atom_id res chain seq x y z
N MET A 1 3.52 1.46 20.40
CA MET A 1 3.39 2.82 19.83
C MET A 1 3.64 2.84 18.32
N ILE A 2 4.85 2.52 17.83
CA ILE A 2 5.18 2.58 16.38
C ILE A 2 4.26 1.68 15.51
N LYS A 3 3.88 0.49 16.00
CA LYS A 3 2.93 -0.40 15.31
C LYS A 3 1.56 0.24 15.05
N HIS A 4 1.04 1.04 15.98
CA HIS A 4 -0.26 1.72 15.81
C HIS A 4 -0.16 2.86 14.80
N ILE A 5 0.94 3.63 14.86
CA ILE A 5 1.24 4.67 13.86
C ILE A 5 1.31 4.02 12.47
N HIS A 6 2.07 2.94 12.34
CA HIS A 6 2.17 2.22 11.07
C HIS A 6 0.81 1.75 10.55
N MET A 7 -0.04 1.14 11.39
CA MET A 7 -1.40 0.74 10.98
C MET A 7 -2.28 1.93 10.59
N LEU A 8 -2.16 3.07 11.26
CA LEU A 8 -2.89 4.29 10.93
C LEU A 8 -2.44 4.83 9.55
N PHE A 9 -1.14 4.82 9.25
CA PHE A 9 -0.62 5.19 7.94
C PHE A 9 -1.02 4.20 6.84
N VAL A 10 -1.10 2.90 7.15
CA VAL A 10 -1.64 1.88 6.23
C VAL A 10 -3.09 2.20 5.85
N ALA A 11 -3.93 2.54 6.84
CA ALA A 11 -5.31 2.95 6.59
C ALA A 11 -5.40 4.27 5.80
N LEU A 12 -4.57 5.27 6.12
CA LEU A 12 -4.50 6.51 5.36
C LEU A 12 -4.07 6.30 3.91
N SER A 13 -3.13 5.39 3.64
CA SER A 13 -2.67 5.09 2.29
C SER A 13 -3.80 4.50 1.44
N ILE A 14 -4.56 3.54 1.97
CA ILE A 14 -5.67 2.93 1.21
C ILE A 14 -6.85 3.89 1.00
N ILE A 15 -7.14 4.75 1.99
CA ILE A 15 -8.16 5.81 1.86
C ILE A 15 -7.72 6.82 0.81
N SER A 16 -6.47 7.27 0.85
CA SER A 16 -5.91 8.20 -0.13
C SER A 16 -5.88 7.60 -1.54
N PHE A 17 -5.57 6.31 -1.68
CA PHE A 17 -5.58 5.61 -2.95
C PHE A 17 -6.99 5.48 -3.54
N THR A 18 -7.95 4.99 -2.75
CA THR A 18 -9.36 4.86 -3.16
C THR A 18 -9.96 6.23 -3.50
N GLY A 19 -9.69 7.24 -2.66
CA GLY A 19 -10.14 8.61 -2.89
C GLY A 19 -9.61 9.19 -4.19
N ARG A 20 -8.33 8.96 -4.53
CA ARG A 20 -7.75 9.41 -5.82
C ARG A 20 -8.38 8.71 -7.01
N ILE A 21 -8.68 7.43 -6.89
CA ILE A 21 -9.39 6.70 -7.96
C ILE A 21 -10.80 7.25 -8.13
N PHE A 22 -11.53 7.51 -7.06
CA PHE A 22 -12.86 8.11 -7.18
C PHE A 22 -12.80 9.52 -7.77
N LEU A 23 -11.82 10.33 -7.35
CA LEU A 23 -11.66 11.71 -7.82
C LEU A 23 -11.21 11.80 -9.28
N SER A 24 -10.44 10.81 -9.75
CA SER A 24 -10.06 10.74 -11.16
C SER A 24 -11.24 10.43 -12.09
N GLU A 25 -12.30 9.78 -11.60
CA GLU A 25 -13.54 9.56 -12.36
C GLU A 25 -14.47 10.79 -12.30
N THR A 26 -14.65 11.36 -11.10
CA THR A 26 -15.65 12.44 -10.88
C THR A 26 -15.13 13.82 -11.25
N HIS A 27 -13.88 14.17 -10.89
CA HIS A 27 -13.33 15.51 -11.06
C HIS A 27 -11.81 15.51 -11.22
N SER A 28 -11.33 15.22 -12.42
CA SER A 28 -9.90 15.30 -12.78
C SER A 28 -9.24 16.66 -12.44
N ALA A 29 -10.02 17.76 -12.47
CA ALA A 29 -9.52 19.09 -12.10
C ALA A 29 -9.09 19.19 -10.62
N LEU A 30 -9.73 18.45 -9.71
CA LEU A 30 -9.38 18.46 -8.28
C LEU A 30 -8.09 17.67 -8.00
N LEU A 31 -7.72 16.70 -8.84
CA LEU A 31 -6.42 16.04 -8.77
C LEU A 31 -5.25 16.98 -9.11
N SER A 32 -5.52 18.15 -9.71
CA SER A 32 -4.50 19.17 -9.95
C SER A 32 -4.08 19.92 -8.67
N GLN A 33 -4.91 19.87 -7.62
CA GLN A 33 -4.64 20.51 -6.33
C GLN A 33 -3.35 19.98 -5.71
N LYS A 34 -2.43 20.88 -5.36
CA LYS A 34 -1.10 20.53 -4.83
C LYS A 34 -1.17 19.62 -3.60
N TRP A 35 -2.19 19.81 -2.75
CA TRP A 35 -2.42 19.01 -1.54
C TRP A 35 -2.71 17.53 -1.85
N LEU A 36 -3.51 17.23 -2.88
CA LEU A 36 -3.83 15.85 -3.25
C LEU A 36 -2.66 15.13 -3.94
N LYS A 37 -1.72 15.88 -4.52
CA LYS A 37 -0.48 15.33 -5.08
C LYS A 37 0.56 15.02 -4.00
N ILE A 38 0.67 15.88 -2.97
CA ILE A 38 1.69 15.78 -1.93
C ILE A 38 1.28 14.84 -0.79
N ALA A 39 0.01 14.87 -0.36
CA ALA A 39 -0.49 14.04 0.73
C ALA A 39 -0.11 12.55 0.62
N PRO A 40 -0.29 11.87 -0.52
CA PRO A 40 0.11 10.48 -0.63
C PRO A 40 1.62 10.27 -0.50
N HIS A 41 2.46 11.18 -1.01
CA HIS A 41 3.92 11.04 -0.87
C HIS A 41 4.36 11.14 0.59
N VAL A 42 3.73 12.03 1.38
CA VAL A 42 4.00 12.13 2.82
C VAL A 42 3.55 10.85 3.53
N ILE A 43 2.34 10.36 3.24
CA ILE A 43 1.82 9.12 3.81
C ILE A 43 2.74 7.95 3.49
N ASP A 44 3.13 7.79 2.22
CA ASP A 44 3.96 6.69 1.74
C ASP A 44 5.38 6.76 2.34
N THR A 45 5.95 7.96 2.48
CA THR A 45 7.27 8.13 3.11
C THR A 45 7.21 7.72 4.59
N VAL A 46 6.21 8.17 5.34
CA VAL A 46 6.07 7.81 6.75
C VAL A 46 5.71 6.33 6.91
N LEU A 47 4.91 5.76 6.00
CA LEU A 47 4.60 4.34 5.95
C LEU A 47 5.86 3.49 5.76
N LEU A 48 6.70 3.85 4.80
CA LEU A 48 7.96 3.17 4.52
C LEU A 48 8.93 3.30 5.69
N VAL A 49 9.15 4.52 6.19
CA VAL A 49 10.05 4.76 7.33
C VAL A 49 9.58 3.99 8.56
N SER A 50 8.29 4.05 8.89
CA SER A 50 7.74 3.32 10.05
C SER A 50 7.86 1.80 9.88
N GLY A 51 7.63 1.27 8.68
CA GLY A 51 7.82 -0.15 8.36
C GLY A 51 9.27 -0.59 8.52
N ILE A 52 10.22 0.19 8.02
CA ILE A 52 11.66 -0.05 8.16
C ILE A 52 12.05 0.00 9.65
N SER A 53 11.63 1.01 10.39
CA SER A 53 11.89 1.10 11.83
C SER A 53 11.35 -0.12 12.60
N LEU A 54 10.17 -0.62 12.25
CA LEU A 54 9.59 -1.83 12.83
C LEU A 54 10.45 -3.07 12.59
N VAL A 55 11.06 -3.20 11.40
CA VAL A 55 11.97 -4.32 11.08
C VAL A 55 13.23 -4.27 11.94
N PHE A 56 13.85 -3.10 12.09
CA PHE A 56 15.04 -2.93 12.92
C PHE A 56 14.76 -3.13 14.41
N ILE A 57 13.69 -2.52 14.94
CA ILE A 57 13.31 -2.65 16.36
C ILE A 57 12.86 -4.08 16.68
N GLY A 58 12.19 -4.75 15.75
CA GLY A 58 11.75 -6.13 15.90
C GLY A 58 12.85 -7.18 15.76
N GLY A 59 14.06 -6.79 15.32
CA GLY A 59 15.17 -7.72 15.09
C GLY A 59 14.90 -8.75 13.99
N TRP A 60 13.95 -8.48 13.08
CA TRP A 60 13.48 -9.46 12.09
C TRP A 60 14.47 -9.71 10.95
N LEU A 61 15.56 -8.94 10.86
CA LEU A 61 16.68 -9.22 9.96
C LEU A 61 17.49 -10.46 10.37
N SER A 62 17.49 -10.80 11.66
CA SER A 62 18.24 -11.93 12.21
C SER A 62 17.46 -13.25 12.15
N ALA A 63 16.19 -13.21 11.73
CA ALA A 63 15.27 -14.34 11.61
C ALA A 63 14.86 -14.55 10.15
N ASP A 64 13.91 -15.45 9.90
CA ASP A 64 13.35 -15.67 8.57
C ASP A 64 12.71 -14.36 8.02
N PHE A 65 13.36 -13.79 7.01
CA PHE A 65 12.98 -12.53 6.36
C PHE A 65 12.09 -12.77 5.13
N GLY A 66 11.70 -14.01 4.83
CA GLY A 66 10.86 -14.34 3.68
C GLY A 66 9.54 -13.54 3.68
N TRP A 67 8.93 -13.35 4.85
CA TRP A 67 7.66 -12.60 4.96
C TRP A 67 7.85 -11.10 4.69
N ILE A 68 9.05 -10.55 4.93
CA ILE A 68 9.40 -9.16 4.60
C ILE A 68 9.55 -9.03 3.08
N ILE A 69 10.22 -9.98 2.43
CA ILE A 69 10.35 -10.01 0.96
C ILE A 69 8.97 -10.10 0.32
N ALA A 70 8.11 -11.00 0.80
CA ALA A 70 6.74 -11.15 0.29
C ALA A 70 5.95 -9.84 0.39
N LYS A 71 6.09 -9.10 1.50
CA LYS A 71 5.48 -7.77 1.64
C LYS A 71 5.99 -6.77 0.61
N ILE A 72 7.31 -6.74 0.34
CA ILE A 72 7.89 -5.82 -0.64
C ILE A 72 7.42 -6.17 -2.05
N VAL A 73 7.42 -7.45 -2.42
CA VAL A 73 6.94 -7.91 -3.74
C VAL A 73 5.45 -7.57 -3.93
N ALA A 74 4.62 -7.85 -2.92
CA ALA A 74 3.21 -7.50 -2.96
C ALA A 74 2.97 -5.98 -2.99
N LEU A 75 3.81 -5.20 -2.30
CA LEU A 75 3.76 -3.73 -2.35
C LEU A 75 4.08 -3.21 -3.76
N LEU A 76 5.08 -3.77 -4.44
CA LEU A 76 5.39 -3.44 -5.82
C LEU A 76 4.21 -3.78 -6.76
N GLY A 77 3.57 -4.93 -6.55
CA GLY A 77 2.34 -5.30 -7.25
C GLY A 77 1.20 -4.31 -7.02
N TYR A 78 0.95 -3.93 -5.76
CA TYR A 78 -0.03 -2.92 -5.39
C TYR A 78 0.21 -1.57 -6.08
N ILE A 79 1.46 -1.08 -6.06
CA ILE A 79 1.83 0.19 -6.70
C ILE A 79 1.65 0.10 -8.22
N GLY A 80 2.12 -0.99 -8.84
CA GLY A 80 1.98 -1.20 -10.29
C GLY A 80 0.52 -1.24 -10.74
N LEU A 81 -0.31 -2.03 -10.04
CA LEU A 81 -1.75 -2.09 -10.29
C LEU A 81 -2.44 -0.76 -10.00
N GLY A 82 -1.97 -0.01 -8.99
CA GLY A 82 -2.46 1.32 -8.70
C GLY A 82 -2.18 2.33 -9.81
N ILE A 83 -0.99 2.30 -10.41
CA ILE A 83 -0.65 3.12 -11.57
C ILE A 83 -1.52 2.74 -12.77
N VAL A 84 -1.72 1.44 -13.02
CA VAL A 84 -2.61 0.96 -14.08
C VAL A 84 -4.05 1.42 -13.82
N ALA A 85 -4.56 1.28 -12.59
CA ALA A 85 -5.90 1.73 -12.22
C ALA A 85 -6.08 3.25 -12.44
N MET A 86 -5.05 4.05 -12.19
CA MET A 86 -5.10 5.50 -12.42
C MET A 86 -4.97 5.90 -13.89
N ARG A 87 -4.31 5.09 -14.73
CA ARG A 87 -4.11 5.37 -16.17
C ARG A 87 -5.17 4.75 -17.07
N SER A 88 -5.85 3.71 -16.60
CA SER A 88 -6.89 3.01 -17.34
C SER A 88 -8.26 3.66 -17.16
N HIS A 89 -9.16 3.39 -18.11
CA HIS A 89 -10.56 3.86 -18.08
C HIS A 89 -11.53 2.67 -18.15
N GLY A 90 -12.77 2.86 -17.68
CA GLY A 90 -13.83 1.86 -17.76
C GLY A 90 -13.54 0.58 -16.95
N ASN A 91 -13.83 -0.59 -17.52
CA ASN A 91 -13.77 -1.87 -16.79
C ASN A 91 -12.35 -2.26 -16.35
N GLN A 92 -11.33 -1.93 -17.14
CA GLN A 92 -9.93 -2.25 -16.81
C GLN A 92 -9.43 -1.52 -15.55
N ARG A 93 -9.94 -0.31 -15.30
CA ARG A 93 -9.64 0.45 -14.08
C ARG A 93 -10.15 -0.25 -12.83
N TRP A 94 -11.40 -0.70 -12.86
CA TRP A 94 -12.02 -1.41 -11.73
C TRP A 94 -11.36 -2.76 -11.48
N LEU A 95 -10.96 -3.47 -12.53
CA LEU A 95 -10.18 -4.70 -12.41
C LEU A 95 -8.80 -4.44 -11.78
N ALA A 96 -8.08 -3.41 -12.22
CA ALA A 96 -6.80 -3.03 -11.64
C ALA A 96 -6.94 -2.55 -10.19
N PHE A 97 -8.02 -1.83 -9.87
CA PHE A 97 -8.33 -1.43 -8.50
C PHE A 97 -8.61 -2.63 -7.60
N ALA A 98 -9.43 -3.59 -8.06
CA ALA A 98 -9.70 -4.83 -7.35
C ALA A 98 -8.42 -5.64 -7.13
N GLY A 99 -7.56 -5.73 -8.16
CA GLY A 99 -6.25 -6.37 -8.05
C GLY A 99 -5.34 -5.69 -7.02
N ALA A 100 -5.28 -4.36 -7.01
CA ALA A 100 -4.53 -3.60 -6.01
C ALA A 100 -5.07 -3.88 -4.60
N LEU A 101 -6.39 -3.93 -4.43
CA LEU A 101 -7.01 -4.25 -3.15
C LEU A 101 -6.66 -5.66 -2.67
N LEU A 102 -6.61 -6.65 -3.59
CA LEU A 102 -6.15 -8.01 -3.28
C LEU A 102 -4.69 -8.03 -2.82
N CYS A 103 -3.80 -7.29 -3.48
CA CYS A 103 -2.41 -7.15 -3.02
C CYS A 103 -2.34 -6.56 -1.61
N PHE A 104 -3.16 -5.55 -1.31
CA PHE A 104 -3.22 -4.94 0.02
C PHE A 104 -3.70 -5.93 1.09
N ILE A 105 -4.75 -6.70 0.80
CA ILE A 105 -5.26 -7.75 1.69
C ILE A 105 -4.17 -8.80 1.94
N TYR A 106 -3.45 -9.21 0.90
CA TYR A 106 -2.32 -10.13 1.03
C TYR A 106 -1.21 -9.58 1.94
N ILE A 107 -0.82 -8.31 1.78
CA ILE A 107 0.17 -7.65 2.65
C ILE A 107 -0.29 -7.66 4.12
N ALA A 108 -1.59 -7.41 4.36
CA ALA A 108 -2.17 -7.45 5.70
C ALA A 108 -2.17 -8.87 6.30
N LEU A 109 -2.51 -9.89 5.50
CA LEU A 109 -2.46 -11.29 5.91
C LEU A 109 -1.03 -11.73 6.26
N VAL A 110 -0.05 -11.41 5.41
CA VAL A 110 1.37 -11.68 5.67
C VAL A 110 1.84 -10.93 6.93
N ALA A 111 1.32 -9.72 7.18
CA ALA A 111 1.65 -8.96 8.38
C ALA A 111 1.14 -9.59 9.68
N VAL A 112 -0.04 -10.22 9.65
CA VAL A 112 -0.64 -10.86 10.82
C VAL A 112 -0.01 -12.23 11.05
N ASN A 113 0.11 -13.04 10.00
CA ASN A 113 0.64 -14.40 10.10
C ASN A 113 2.16 -14.43 10.25
N LYS A 114 2.88 -13.36 9.88
CA LYS A 114 4.35 -13.32 9.79
C LYS A 114 4.96 -14.47 8.97
N GLN A 115 4.17 -15.07 8.09
CA GLN A 115 4.58 -16.14 7.19
C GLN A 115 4.44 -15.64 5.75
N ALA A 116 5.50 -15.82 4.95
CA ALA A 116 5.56 -15.41 3.55
C ALA A 116 4.63 -16.25 2.66
N PHE A 117 4.52 -17.53 3.02
CA PHE A 117 3.79 -18.56 2.32
C PHE A 117 2.81 -19.20 3.30
N PHE A 118 1.57 -19.41 2.87
CA PHE A 118 0.65 -20.32 3.56
C PHE A 118 1.11 -21.80 3.42
N PHE A 119 2.12 -22.06 2.58
CA PHE A 119 2.67 -23.37 2.26
C PHE A 119 4.21 -23.33 2.24
N LEU A 120 4.84 -23.36 3.42
CA LEU A 120 6.13 -24.02 3.72
C LEU A 120 6.47 -23.86 5.21
#